data_AF-A0A174TU54-F1
#
_entry.id   AF-A0A174TU54-F1
#
_cell.length_a   1.000
_cell.length_b   1.000
_cell.length_c   1.000
_cell.angle_alpha   90.00
_cell.angle_beta   90.00
_cell.angle_gamma   90.00
#
_symmetry.space_group_name_H-M   'P 1'
#
loop_
_entity.id
_entity.type
_entity.pdbx_description
1 polymer ?
#
loop_
_entity_poly.entity_id
_entity_poly.type
_entity_poly.pdbx_seq_one_letter_code
_entity_poly.pdbx_strand_id
1 'polypeptide(L)'
;MIADAVKAHRFVKALWAACEKEIIMTISEKVAYLKGLAEGLDLDTAKSKEGKLISVMIGILEEIGMSIEDLEENTVALGEEIDAISDDLSDVEKAVFDEDDDDDDCCCGDEDDDFFEVDCPNCGDTLMIDESVLEEGVIQCPGCKQKFALDLSDDCCCGDGDEDGCGCGCEEHDHD
;
A
#
# COMPACT_ATOMS: atom_id res chain seq x y z
N MET A 1 -4.07 -20.53 -3.13
CA MET A 1 -4.66 -19.46 -3.96
C MET A 1 -3.66 -18.36 -4.34
N ILE A 2 -2.73 -17.99 -3.44
CA ILE A 2 -1.70 -16.96 -3.70
C ILE A 2 -0.66 -17.40 -4.75
N ALA A 3 -0.26 -18.67 -4.78
CA ALA A 3 0.69 -19.20 -5.77
C ALA A 3 0.21 -19.08 -7.23
N ASP A 4 -1.10 -19.18 -7.47
CA ASP A 4 -1.69 -19.00 -8.81
C ASP A 4 -1.69 -17.52 -9.23
N ALA A 5 -1.81 -16.60 -8.27
CA ALA A 5 -1.74 -15.16 -8.53
C ALA A 5 -0.32 -14.70 -8.91
N VAL A 6 0.72 -15.22 -8.24
CA VAL A 6 2.13 -14.93 -8.59
C VAL A 6 2.49 -15.46 -9.98
N LYS A 7 1.97 -16.65 -10.33
CA LYS A 7 2.18 -17.25 -11.66
C LYS A 7 1.47 -16.46 -12.76
N ALA A 8 0.25 -15.98 -12.50
CA ALA A 8 -0.47 -15.09 -13.41
C ALA A 8 0.26 -13.74 -13.58
N HIS A 9 0.77 -13.15 -12.50
CA HIS A 9 1.55 -11.92 -12.55
C HIS A 9 2.83 -12.07 -13.39
N ARG A 10 3.60 -13.15 -13.18
CA ARG A 10 4.79 -13.46 -14.00
C ARG A 10 4.45 -13.67 -15.49
N PHE A 11 3.32 -14.30 -15.80
CA PHE A 11 2.84 -14.45 -17.18
C PHE A 11 2.43 -13.13 -17.82
N VAL A 12 1.75 -12.25 -17.09
CA VAL A 12 1.36 -10.92 -17.59
C VAL A 12 2.58 -10.01 -17.75
N LYS A 13 3.55 -10.04 -16.84
CA LYS A 13 4.83 -9.33 -16.94
C LYS A 13 5.63 -9.79 -18.17
N ALA A 14 5.67 -11.10 -18.44
CA ALA A 14 6.31 -11.67 -19.63
C ALA A 14 5.58 -11.30 -20.94
N LEU A 15 4.25 -11.32 -20.95
CA LEU A 15 3.43 -10.90 -22.10
C LEU A 15 3.57 -9.39 -22.37
N TRP A 16 3.63 -8.57 -21.33
CA TRP A 16 3.82 -7.13 -21.44
C TRP A 16 5.22 -6.79 -21.96
N ALA A 17 6.26 -7.42 -21.42
CA ALA A 17 7.65 -7.27 -21.90
C ALA A 17 7.85 -7.79 -23.34
N ALA A 18 7.10 -8.81 -23.77
CA ALA A 18 7.10 -9.30 -25.14
C ALA A 18 6.36 -8.35 -26.11
N CYS A 19 5.24 -7.78 -25.67
CA CYS A 19 4.43 -6.84 -26.45
C CYS A 19 5.10 -5.46 -26.59
N GLU A 20 5.81 -4.99 -25.55
CA GLU A 20 6.51 -3.70 -25.53
C GLU A 20 7.66 -3.62 -26.56
N LYS A 21 8.25 -4.77 -26.92
CA LYS A 21 9.32 -4.87 -27.93
C LYS A 21 8.82 -4.92 -29.38
N GLU A 22 7.53 -5.20 -29.62
CA GLU A 22 6.96 -5.17 -30.96
C GLU A 22 6.37 -3.77 -31.25
N ILE A 23 7.17 -2.94 -31.93
CA ILE A 23 6.73 -1.74 -32.67
C ILE A 23 6.43 -0.49 -31.80
N ILE A 24 7.26 -0.20 -30.80
CA ILE A 24 7.37 1.17 -30.26
C ILE A 24 8.75 1.69 -30.66
N MET A 25 8.81 2.54 -31.70
CA MET A 25 10.03 3.30 -31.97
C MET A 25 10.43 4.04 -30.70
N THR A 26 11.69 3.91 -30.29
CA THR A 26 12.19 4.57 -29.08
C THR A 26 12.09 6.08 -29.25
N ILE A 27 12.06 6.82 -28.15
CA ILE A 27 11.95 8.28 -28.21
C ILE A 27 13.12 8.85 -29.00
N SER A 28 14.32 8.29 -28.86
CA SER A 28 15.51 8.67 -29.62
C SER A 28 15.36 8.45 -31.13
N GLU A 29 14.76 7.34 -31.56
CA GLU A 29 14.49 7.09 -32.98
C GLU A 29 13.49 8.11 -33.56
N LYS A 30 12.45 8.46 -32.80
CA LYS A 30 11.47 9.49 -33.20
C LYS A 30 12.11 10.88 -33.27
N VAL A 31 13.01 11.20 -32.35
CA VAL A 31 13.76 12.47 -32.36
C VAL A 31 14.74 12.53 -33.52
N ALA A 32 15.43 11.42 -33.84
CA ALA A 32 16.29 11.32 -35.02
C ALA A 32 15.51 11.49 -36.33
N TYR A 33 14.30 10.93 -36.42
CA TYR A 33 13.39 11.14 -37.56
C TYR A 33 12.96 12.60 -37.69
N LEU A 34 12.60 13.25 -36.58
CA LEU A 34 12.26 14.69 -36.54
C LEU A 34 13.44 15.59 -36.94
N LYS A 35 14.66 15.24 -36.52
CA LYS A 35 15.89 15.94 -36.89
C LYS A 35 16.15 15.85 -38.40
N GLY A 36 16.02 14.66 -38.98
CA GLY A 36 16.15 14.46 -40.43
C GLY A 36 15.09 15.21 -41.24
N LEU A 37 13.85 15.26 -40.74
CA LEU A 37 12.80 16.10 -41.33
C LEU A 37 13.14 17.59 -41.25
N ALA A 38 13.59 18.08 -40.10
CA ALA A 38 13.95 19.48 -39.90
C ALA A 38 15.12 19.93 -40.79
N GLU A 39 16.11 19.07 -41.00
CA GLU A 39 17.22 19.29 -41.94
C GLU A 39 16.73 19.29 -43.40
N GLY A 40 15.78 18.41 -43.75
CA GLY A 40 15.19 18.33 -45.09
C GLY A 40 14.26 19.49 -45.45
N LEU A 41 13.70 20.19 -44.45
CA LEU A 41 12.89 21.41 -44.65
C LEU A 41 13.73 22.67 -44.90
N ASP A 42 15.07 22.58 -44.84
CA ASP A 42 16.01 23.68 -45.06
C ASP A 42 15.63 24.93 -44.23
N LEU A 43 15.29 24.69 -42.95
CA LEU A 43 14.92 25.76 -42.02
C LEU A 43 16.11 26.73 -41.88
N ASP A 44 15.89 28.00 -42.21
CA ASP A 44 16.92 29.04 -42.15
C ASP A 44 17.23 29.40 -40.67
N THR A 45 17.95 28.52 -40.00
CA THR A 45 18.36 28.62 -38.58
C THR A 45 19.25 29.83 -38.31
N ALA A 46 19.83 30.44 -39.36
CA ALA A 46 20.63 31.64 -39.25
C ALA A 46 19.77 32.92 -39.17
N LYS A 47 18.68 33.02 -39.96
CA LYS A 47 17.89 34.25 -40.12
C LYS A 47 16.48 34.21 -39.51
N SER A 48 15.83 33.05 -39.48
CA SER A 48 14.48 32.91 -38.95
C SER A 48 14.52 32.65 -37.43
N LYS A 49 13.68 33.37 -36.68
CA LYS A 49 13.52 33.16 -35.24
C LYS A 49 12.85 31.82 -34.96
N GLU A 50 11.95 31.40 -35.85
CA GLU A 50 11.28 30.10 -35.82
C GLU A 50 12.28 28.95 -36.02
N GLY A 51 13.22 29.06 -36.97
CA GLY A 51 14.26 28.05 -37.20
C GLY A 51 15.19 27.85 -35.99
N LYS A 52 15.59 28.93 -35.32
CA LYS A 52 16.37 28.84 -34.08
C LYS A 52 15.59 28.13 -32.97
N LEU A 53 14.32 28.51 -32.78
CA LEU A 53 13.46 27.90 -31.78
C LEU A 53 13.30 26.39 -32.02
N ILE A 54 13.01 25.99 -33.26
CA ILE A 54 12.86 24.57 -33.62
C ILE A 54 14.16 23.80 -33.38
N SER A 55 15.34 24.37 -33.69
CA SER A 55 16.62 23.70 -33.41
C SER A 55 16.85 23.46 -31.91
N VAL A 56 16.49 24.43 -31.07
CA VAL A 56 16.61 24.30 -29.60
C VAL A 56 15.61 23.27 -29.08
N MET A 57 14.39 23.25 -29.61
CA MET A 57 13.38 22.24 -29.22
C MET A 57 13.83 20.82 -29.59
N ILE A 58 14.43 20.62 -30.77
CA ILE A 58 14.97 19.31 -31.17
C ILE A 58 16.13 18.90 -30.24
N GLY A 59 17.02 19.82 -29.86
CA GLY A 59 18.10 19.54 -28.91
C GLY A 59 17.59 19.10 -27.54
N ILE A 60 16.58 19.78 -26.99
CA ILE A 60 15.96 19.40 -25.71
C ILE A 60 15.30 18.02 -25.82
N LEU A 61 14.63 17.73 -26.94
CA LEU A 61 14.02 16.41 -27.16
C LEU A 61 15.07 15.29 -27.27
N GLU A 62 16.26 15.58 -27.80
CA GLU A 62 17.40 14.65 -27.86
C GLU A 62 17.95 14.37 -26.46
N GLU A 63 18.10 15.41 -25.62
CA GLU A 63 18.50 15.27 -24.22
C GLU A 63 17.46 14.47 -23.39
N ILE A 64 16.17 14.72 -23.62
CA ILE A 64 15.09 13.96 -22.99
C ILE A 64 15.08 12.51 -23.47
N GLY A 65 15.32 12.27 -24.76
CA GLY A 65 15.42 10.92 -25.32
C GLY A 65 16.49 10.08 -24.64
N MET A 66 17.71 10.62 -24.51
CA MET A 66 18.81 9.95 -23.80
C MET A 66 18.49 9.75 -22.31
N SER A 67 17.94 10.76 -21.64
CA SER A 67 17.61 10.66 -20.22
C SER A 67 16.52 9.62 -19.94
N ILE A 68 15.57 9.44 -20.87
CA ILE A 68 14.51 8.42 -20.73
C ILE A 68 15.09 7.02 -20.93
N GLU A 69 15.98 6.83 -21.91
CA GLU A 69 16.64 5.52 -22.11
C GLU A 69 17.45 5.10 -20.86
N ASP A 70 18.20 6.03 -20.27
CA ASP A 70 18.93 5.79 -19.02
C ASP A 70 17.97 5.46 -17.85
N LEU A 71 16.80 6.11 -17.78
CA LEU A 71 15.79 5.84 -16.76
C LEU A 71 15.09 4.50 -16.97
N GLU A 72 14.84 4.10 -18.22
CA GLU A 72 14.27 2.80 -18.56
C GLU A 72 15.23 1.68 -18.15
N GLU A 73 16.53 1.79 -18.44
CA GLU A 73 17.54 0.82 -18.00
C GLU A 73 17.58 0.68 -16.46
N ASN A 74 17.62 1.81 -15.75
CA ASN A 74 17.59 1.81 -14.28
C ASN A 74 16.28 1.21 -13.73
N THR A 75 15.15 1.44 -14.40
CA THR A 75 13.85 0.90 -13.99
C THR A 75 13.79 -0.62 -14.18
N VAL A 76 14.39 -1.14 -15.25
CA VAL A 76 14.53 -2.59 -15.45
C VAL A 76 15.39 -3.20 -14.35
N ALA A 77 16.54 -2.59 -14.04
CA ALA A 77 17.42 -3.06 -12.96
C ALA A 77 16.71 -3.04 -11.60
N LEU A 78 15.98 -1.97 -11.28
CA LEU A 78 15.15 -1.90 -10.06
C LEU A 78 14.06 -2.97 -10.04
N GLY A 79 13.48 -3.32 -11.19
CA GLY A 79 12.50 -4.40 -11.30
C GLY A 79 13.07 -5.76 -10.92
N GLU A 80 14.33 -6.03 -11.24
CA GLU A 80 15.04 -7.27 -10.85
C GLU A 80 15.34 -7.28 -9.34
N GLU A 81 15.80 -6.15 -8.79
CA GLU A 81 16.04 -6.00 -7.35
C GLU A 81 14.74 -6.18 -6.52
N ILE A 82 13.62 -5.62 -7.00
CA ILE A 82 12.31 -5.80 -6.36
C ILE A 82 11.87 -7.27 -6.39
N ASP A 83 12.07 -7.96 -7.52
CA ASP A 83 11.75 -9.39 -7.61
C ASP A 83 12.60 -10.20 -6.62
N ALA A 84 13.88 -9.86 -6.43
CA ALA A 84 14.76 -10.51 -5.44
C ALA A 84 14.31 -10.24 -3.99
N ILE A 85 13.99 -8.99 -3.64
CA ILE A 85 13.45 -8.64 -2.32
C ILE A 85 12.13 -9.38 -2.06
N SER A 86 11.27 -9.51 -3.07
CA SER A 86 10.00 -10.23 -2.94
C SER A 86 10.22 -11.72 -2.65
N ASP A 87 11.21 -12.35 -3.27
CA ASP A 87 11.53 -13.76 -3.01
C ASP A 87 12.08 -13.92 -1.57
N ASP A 88 12.99 -13.04 -1.13
CA ASP A 88 13.52 -13.04 0.25
C ASP A 88 12.42 -12.83 1.30
N LEU A 89 11.48 -11.91 1.06
CA LEU A 89 10.36 -11.66 1.97
C LEU A 89 9.40 -12.86 2.04
N SER A 90 9.26 -13.63 0.95
CA SER A 90 8.45 -14.86 0.98
C SER A 90 9.07 -15.92 1.89
N ASP A 91 10.41 -15.98 1.96
CA ASP A 91 11.09 -16.90 2.88
C ASP A 91 10.97 -16.43 4.34
N VAL A 92 10.98 -15.13 4.59
CA VAL A 92 10.68 -14.57 5.92
C VAL A 92 9.23 -14.82 6.33
N GLU A 93 8.27 -14.63 5.43
CA GLU A 93 6.86 -14.95 5.67
C GLU A 93 6.71 -16.41 6.10
N LYS A 94 7.38 -17.33 5.40
CA LYS A 94 7.34 -18.74 5.79
C LYS A 94 8.03 -19.01 7.13
N ALA A 95 9.20 -18.42 7.36
CA ALA A 95 9.90 -18.61 8.62
C ALA A 95 9.13 -18.07 9.84
N VAL A 96 8.26 -17.09 9.66
CA VAL A 96 7.48 -16.46 10.75
C VAL A 96 6.08 -17.07 10.89
N PHE A 97 5.45 -17.46 9.78
CA PHE A 97 4.03 -17.87 9.76
C PHE A 97 3.80 -19.34 9.36
N ASP A 98 4.82 -20.07 8.89
CA ASP A 98 4.73 -21.49 8.47
C ASP A 98 5.25 -22.44 9.58
N GLU A 99 5.46 -21.92 10.81
CA GLU A 99 5.77 -22.70 12.02
C GLU A 99 4.51 -23.25 12.73
N ASP A 100 3.37 -23.43 12.03
CA ASP A 100 2.14 -24.00 12.63
C ASP A 100 1.40 -24.94 11.67
N ASP A 101 1.97 -26.12 11.36
CA ASP A 101 1.12 -27.23 10.91
C ASP A 101 1.60 -28.66 11.21
N ASP A 102 2.75 -28.92 11.84
CA ASP A 102 3.17 -30.31 12.15
C ASP A 102 4.23 -30.40 13.29
N ASP A 103 3.87 -30.08 14.54
CA ASP A 103 4.20 -30.83 15.78
C ASP A 103 3.88 -29.99 17.03
N ASP A 104 3.21 -30.65 17.98
CA ASP A 104 2.90 -30.18 19.34
C ASP A 104 4.07 -29.43 20.04
N ASP A 105 3.70 -28.45 20.87
CA ASP A 105 4.43 -27.99 22.08
C ASP A 105 5.35 -26.75 21.98
N CYS A 106 5.00 -25.75 21.16
CA CYS A 106 5.49 -24.38 21.38
C CYS A 106 4.51 -23.60 22.27
N CYS A 107 4.95 -23.34 23.50
CA CYS A 107 4.35 -22.44 24.47
C CYS A 107 4.28 -20.98 23.95
N CYS A 108 3.43 -20.74 22.97
CA CYS A 108 2.69 -19.50 22.84
C CYS A 108 1.33 -19.80 23.50
N GLY A 109 1.26 -20.00 24.82
CA GLY A 109 0.78 -18.90 25.65
C GLY A 109 -0.35 -18.18 24.90
N ASP A 110 -1.55 -18.74 24.83
CA ASP A 110 -2.66 -18.34 25.72
C ASP A 110 -2.24 -17.48 26.95
N GLU A 111 -1.49 -16.42 26.66
CA GLU A 111 -1.30 -15.22 27.46
C GLU A 111 -1.59 -14.06 26.48
N ASP A 112 -2.71 -14.16 25.75
CA ASP A 112 -3.61 -13.01 25.75
C ASP A 112 -3.91 -12.78 27.23
N ASP A 113 -3.03 -12.04 27.93
CA ASP A 113 -3.47 -11.37 29.14
C ASP A 113 -4.72 -10.61 28.70
N ASP A 114 -5.88 -11.05 29.17
CA ASP A 114 -7.23 -10.57 28.81
C ASP A 114 -7.40 -9.09 29.17
N PHE A 115 -6.66 -8.22 28.48
CA PHE A 115 -6.62 -6.79 28.67
C PHE A 115 -7.58 -6.13 27.69
N PHE A 116 -8.61 -5.50 28.24
CA PHE A 116 -9.59 -4.72 27.53
C PHE A 116 -9.21 -3.25 27.54
N GLU A 117 -9.24 -2.63 26.36
CA GLU A 117 -9.10 -1.18 26.19
C GLU A 117 -10.44 -0.49 26.50
N VAL A 118 -10.46 0.38 27.51
CA VAL A 118 -11.63 1.21 27.81
C VAL A 118 -11.24 2.64 28.11
N ASP A 119 -12.00 3.59 27.57
CA ASP A 119 -11.79 5.00 27.86
C ASP A 119 -12.45 5.39 29.20
N CYS A 120 -11.70 6.10 30.05
CA CYS A 120 -12.26 6.59 31.29
C CYS A 120 -13.32 7.68 31.03
N PRO A 121 -14.58 7.54 31.49
CA PRO A 121 -15.65 8.49 31.20
C PRO A 121 -15.43 9.88 31.84
N ASN A 122 -14.47 10.01 32.75
CA ASN A 122 -14.24 11.23 33.50
C ASN A 122 -13.00 12.03 33.04
N CYS A 123 -12.01 11.37 32.43
CA CYS A 123 -10.80 12.05 31.96
C CYS A 123 -10.44 11.78 30.50
N GLY A 124 -11.06 10.78 29.86
CA GLY A 124 -10.82 10.43 28.46
C GLY A 124 -9.49 9.71 28.22
N ASP A 125 -8.78 9.32 29.28
CA ASP A 125 -7.58 8.50 29.16
C ASP A 125 -7.97 7.05 28.87
N THR A 126 -7.35 6.45 27.86
CA THR A 126 -7.50 5.03 27.50
C THR A 126 -6.78 4.16 28.53
N LEU A 127 -7.52 3.23 29.13
CA LEU A 127 -7.07 2.33 30.18
C LEU A 127 -7.01 0.89 29.66
N MET A 128 -5.97 0.16 30.04
CA MET A 128 -5.86 -1.29 29.84
C MET A 128 -6.31 -1.98 31.12
N ILE A 129 -7.30 -2.86 31.06
CA ILE A 129 -7.92 -3.49 32.22
C ILE A 129 -8.01 -5.00 32.01
N ASP A 130 -7.60 -5.78 33.00
CA ASP A 130 -7.70 -7.24 33.02
C ASP A 130 -9.11 -7.75 33.31
N GLU A 131 -9.41 -8.98 32.88
CA GLU A 131 -10.69 -9.68 33.14
C GLU A 131 -11.06 -9.69 34.63
N SER A 132 -10.08 -9.81 35.53
CA SER A 132 -10.29 -9.80 36.98
C SER A 132 -10.94 -8.49 37.48
N VAL A 133 -10.56 -7.34 36.92
CA VAL A 133 -11.12 -6.04 37.32
C VAL A 133 -12.50 -5.81 36.68
N LEU A 134 -12.77 -6.43 35.52
CA LEU A 134 -14.11 -6.45 34.93
C LEU A 134 -15.09 -7.28 35.76
N GLU A 135 -14.67 -8.43 36.29
CA GLU A 135 -15.49 -9.25 37.20
C GLU A 135 -15.81 -8.53 38.52
N GLU A 136 -14.88 -7.72 39.04
CA GLU A 136 -15.13 -6.90 40.22
C GLU A 136 -16.16 -5.78 39.96
N GLY A 137 -16.41 -5.43 38.69
CA GLY A 137 -17.43 -4.48 38.25
C GLY A 137 -17.17 -3.02 38.65
N VAL A 138 -16.01 -2.71 39.24
CA VAL A 138 -15.64 -1.35 39.68
C VAL A 138 -14.19 -1.05 39.33
N ILE A 139 -14.00 -0.27 38.28
CA ILE A 139 -12.70 0.14 37.75
C ILE A 139 -12.26 1.45 38.41
N GLN A 140 -11.02 1.54 38.88
CA GLN A 140 -10.42 2.78 39.34
C GLN A 140 -9.41 3.33 38.33
N CYS A 141 -9.71 4.48 37.72
CA CYS A 141 -8.79 5.09 36.77
C CYS A 141 -7.49 5.57 37.47
N PRO A 142 -6.29 5.22 36.99
CA PRO A 142 -5.02 5.68 37.55
C PRO A 142 -4.77 7.20 37.35
N GLY A 143 -5.32 7.79 36.28
CA GLY A 143 -5.18 9.22 35.95
C GLY A 143 -6.01 10.14 36.85
N CYS A 144 -7.32 9.85 37.01
CA CYS A 144 -8.22 10.70 37.80
C CYS A 144 -8.62 10.13 39.17
N LYS A 145 -8.25 8.89 39.49
CA LYS A 145 -8.55 8.16 40.75
C LYS A 145 -10.04 7.97 41.06
N GLN A 146 -10.93 8.33 40.14
CA GLN A 146 -12.36 8.07 40.26
C GLN A 146 -12.67 6.62 39.91
N LYS A 147 -13.65 6.06 40.63
CA LYS A 147 -14.18 4.72 40.43
C LYS A 147 -15.42 4.81 39.55
N PHE A 148 -15.50 3.96 38.53
CA PHE A 148 -16.67 3.82 37.68
C PHE A 148 -16.99 2.34 37.47
N ALA A 149 -18.25 2.02 37.20
CA ALA A 149 -18.68 0.68 36.85
C ALA A 149 -19.01 0.65 35.36
N LEU A 150 -18.63 -0.43 34.68
CA LEU A 150 -19.11 -0.72 33.33
C LEU A 150 -20.40 -1.52 33.48
N ASP A 151 -21.50 -0.95 33.02
CA ASP A 151 -22.78 -1.66 33.01
C ASP A 151 -22.86 -2.49 31.73
N LEU A 152 -22.61 -3.80 31.85
CA LEU A 152 -22.73 -4.76 30.74
C LEU A 152 -24.20 -5.16 30.47
N SER A 153 -25.18 -4.48 31.07
CA SER A 153 -26.60 -4.78 30.89
C SER A 153 -27.29 -4.04 29.74
N ASP A 154 -26.54 -3.39 28.85
CA ASP A 154 -27.16 -2.77 27.68
C ASP A 154 -27.51 -3.81 26.61
N ASP A 155 -28.82 -3.88 26.42
CA ASP A 155 -29.65 -4.69 25.54
C ASP A 155 -29.35 -4.46 24.04
N CYS A 156 -28.10 -4.66 23.62
CA CYS A 156 -27.76 -4.85 22.21
C CYS A 156 -28.07 -6.30 21.82
N CYS A 157 -29.37 -6.60 21.74
CA CYS A 157 -29.91 -7.76 21.07
C CYS A 157 -29.50 -7.74 19.59
N CYS A 158 -28.31 -8.25 19.27
CA CYS A 158 -28.00 -8.79 17.94
C CYS A 158 -28.75 -10.13 17.80
N GLY A 159 -30.07 -10.06 17.67
CA GLY A 159 -30.90 -11.19 17.32
C GLY A 159 -30.61 -11.61 15.88
N ASP A 160 -30.20 -12.86 15.71
CA ASP A 160 -29.97 -13.52 14.43
C ASP A 160 -31.08 -13.28 13.40
N GLY A 161 -30.71 -12.77 12.23
CA GLY A 161 -31.56 -12.81 11.04
C GLY A 161 -31.51 -11.53 10.21
N ASP A 162 -30.89 -11.69 9.04
CA ASP A 162 -30.99 -10.84 7.85
C ASP A 162 -29.92 -9.77 7.63
N GLU A 163 -29.42 -9.82 6.40
CA GLU A 163 -28.45 -8.98 5.73
C GLU A 163 -28.86 -7.50 5.81
N ASP A 164 -28.04 -6.64 6.44
CA ASP A 164 -27.70 -5.28 5.96
C ASP A 164 -27.06 -4.42 7.09
N GLY A 165 -25.84 -3.94 6.82
CA GLY A 165 -25.19 -2.73 7.35
C GLY A 165 -25.40 -2.32 8.82
N CYS A 166 -24.47 -2.70 9.71
CA CYS A 166 -24.35 -2.07 11.02
C CYS A 166 -23.64 -0.71 10.90
N GLY A 167 -24.41 0.34 10.60
CA GLY A 167 -23.99 1.72 10.78
C GLY A 167 -24.22 2.13 12.23
N CYS A 168 -23.18 2.07 13.07
CA CYS A 168 -23.21 2.61 14.42
C CYS A 168 -23.26 4.15 14.36
N GLY A 169 -24.47 4.68 14.17
CA GLY A 169 -24.83 6.06 14.44
C GLY A 169 -25.39 6.16 15.86
N CYS A 170 -24.54 6.53 16.81
CA CYS A 170 -24.97 6.91 18.15
C CYS A 170 -25.57 8.33 18.08
N GLU A 171 -26.89 8.45 17.98
CA GLU A 171 -27.60 9.70 18.27
C GLU A 171 -28.80 9.43 19.19
N GLU A 172 -28.77 10.16 20.31
CA GLU A 172 -29.88 10.55 21.19
C GLU A 172 -30.52 9.49 22.09
N HIS A 173 -30.11 9.51 23.36
CA HIS A 173 -31.02 9.22 24.47
C HIS A 173 -30.93 10.35 25.52
N ASP A 174 -31.85 11.31 25.38
CA ASP A 174 -32.26 12.22 26.44
C ASP A 174 -32.83 11.41 27.62
N HIS A 175 -32.38 11.71 28.83
CA HIS A 175 -33.09 11.35 30.06
C HIS A 175 -33.21 12.58 30.96
N ASP A 176 -34.48 12.98 31.19
CA ASP A 176 -34.98 13.96 32.19
C ASP A 176 -34.38 13.77 33.60
#